data_AF-A0A2V5MIL9-F1
#
_entry.id   AF-A0A2V5MIL9-F1
#
_cell.length_a   1.000
_cell.length_b   1.000
_cell.length_c   1.000
_cell.angle_alpha   90.00
_cell.angle_beta   90.00
_cell.angle_gamma   90.00
#
_symmetry.space_group_name_H-M   'P 1'
#
loop_
_entity.id
_entity.type
_entity.pdbx_description
1 polymer ?
#
loop_
_entity_poly.entity_id
_entity_poly.type
_entity_poly.pdbx_seq_one_letter_code
_entity_poly.pdbx_strand_id
1 'polypeptide(L)'
;ERHVQVDDGTILDCDLVVVGIGVRPNTGLAEKAGIATDDGVLVNEYLETNVPGIFAAGDIARWPDPRAGRIRVEHWVVAQRQGQTAARNILGARERFEAPPFFWSNHFDLHIRYVGHGSGDDEVNVSGDLKAKDASVIFRSRGETTAVASMGRDLESLKAELALERDDEFHVL
;
A
#
# COMPACT_ATOMS: atom_id res chain seq x y z
N GLU A 1 2.91 -36.04 13.53
CA GLU A 1 2.49 -36.21 12.14
C GLU A 1 3.14 -35.13 11.27
N ARG A 2 3.48 -35.44 10.02
CA ARG A 2 4.17 -34.55 9.06
C ARG A 2 3.29 -34.33 7.82
N HIS A 3 2.10 -33.80 8.04
CA HIS A 3 1.17 -33.51 6.96
C HIS A 3 0.34 -32.26 7.25
N VAL A 4 -0.24 -31.68 6.20
CA VAL A 4 -1.32 -30.69 6.27
C VAL A 4 -2.57 -31.31 5.69
N GLN A 5 -3.71 -31.12 6.35
CA GLN A 5 -5.01 -31.44 5.81
C GLN A 5 -5.66 -30.18 5.25
N VAL A 6 -6.06 -30.19 3.99
CA VAL A 6 -6.84 -29.10 3.38
C VAL A 6 -8.33 -29.30 3.64
N ASP A 7 -9.14 -28.28 3.38
CA ASP A 7 -10.57 -28.22 3.74
C ASP A 7 -11.43 -29.28 3.03
N ASP A 8 -11.00 -29.77 1.85
CA ASP A 8 -11.63 -30.88 1.14
C ASP A 8 -11.29 -32.28 1.73
N GLY A 9 -10.45 -32.34 2.76
CA GLY A 9 -10.02 -33.57 3.43
C GLY A 9 -8.75 -34.20 2.84
N THR A 10 -8.18 -33.66 1.76
CA THR A 10 -6.90 -34.14 1.20
C THR A 10 -5.76 -33.96 2.21
N ILE A 11 -4.91 -34.97 2.32
CA ILE A 11 -3.72 -34.97 3.19
C ILE A 11 -2.49 -34.78 2.32
N LEU A 12 -1.69 -33.74 2.62
CA LEU A 12 -0.45 -33.42 1.96
C LEU A 12 0.72 -33.70 2.90
N ASP A 13 1.54 -34.70 2.58
CA ASP A 13 2.77 -34.96 3.33
C ASP A 13 3.76 -33.80 3.16
N CYS A 14 4.31 -33.31 4.27
CA CYS A 14 5.26 -32.20 4.27
C CYS A 14 6.21 -32.23 5.46
N ASP A 15 7.49 -31.93 5.22
CA ASP A 15 8.47 -31.77 6.29
C ASP A 15 8.54 -30.33 6.84
N LEU A 16 8.02 -29.35 6.09
CA LEU A 16 8.02 -27.93 6.42
C LEU A 16 6.72 -27.27 5.95
N VAL A 17 6.18 -26.37 6.79
CA VAL A 17 5.05 -25.50 6.46
C VAL A 17 5.45 -24.06 6.72
N VAL A 18 5.20 -23.18 5.74
CA VAL A 18 5.35 -21.73 5.88
C VAL A 18 3.96 -21.10 5.81
N VAL A 19 3.56 -20.36 6.85
CA VAL A 19 2.22 -19.76 6.96
C VAL A 19 2.32 -18.24 6.84
N GLY A 20 1.68 -17.67 5.82
CA GLY A 20 1.54 -16.23 5.61
C GLY A 20 0.09 -15.92 5.25
N ILE A 21 -0.71 -15.51 6.23
CA ILE A 21 -2.17 -15.31 6.10
C ILE A 21 -2.59 -13.86 6.42
N GLY A 22 -1.69 -12.92 6.08
CA GLY A 22 -1.82 -11.51 6.43
C GLY A 22 -1.19 -11.16 7.78
N VAL A 23 -1.21 -9.87 8.10
CA VAL A 23 -0.70 -9.31 9.36
C VAL A 23 -1.82 -8.55 10.07
N ARG A 24 -1.62 -8.30 11.36
CA ARG A 24 -2.53 -7.47 12.17
C ARG A 24 -1.73 -6.29 12.73
N PRO A 25 -2.23 -5.04 12.62
CA PRO A 25 -1.52 -3.90 13.18
C PRO A 25 -1.45 -4.03 14.70
N ASN A 26 -0.27 -3.74 15.27
CA ASN A 26 -0.07 -3.81 16.72
C ASN A 26 -0.57 -2.52 17.40
N THR A 27 -1.87 -2.43 17.65
CA THR A 27 -2.56 -1.23 18.17
C THR A 27 -2.75 -1.22 19.68
N GLY A 28 -2.40 -2.29 20.39
CA GLY A 28 -2.78 -2.46 21.80
C GLY A 28 -2.23 -1.40 22.76
N LEU A 29 -1.11 -0.75 22.43
CA LEU A 29 -0.61 0.41 23.21
C LEU A 29 -1.48 1.65 22.98
N ALA A 30 -1.85 1.91 21.72
CA ALA A 30 -2.65 3.07 21.34
C ALA A 30 -4.05 3.01 21.95
N GLU A 31 -4.70 1.84 21.86
CA GLU A 31 -6.03 1.59 22.45
C GLU A 31 -6.03 1.88 23.96
N LYS A 32 -5.04 1.35 24.69
CA LYS A 32 -4.90 1.58 26.14
C LYS A 32 -4.62 3.04 26.49
N ALA A 33 -4.02 3.81 25.57
CA ALA A 33 -3.76 5.23 25.74
C ALA A 33 -4.95 6.12 25.34
N GLY A 34 -6.08 5.55 24.92
CA GLY A 34 -7.24 6.31 24.44
C GLY A 34 -7.06 6.91 23.04
N ILE A 35 -6.09 6.41 22.28
CA ILE A 35 -5.89 6.79 20.88
C ILE A 35 -6.88 6.01 20.03
N ALA A 36 -7.54 6.71 19.10
CA ALA A 36 -8.55 6.14 18.22
C ALA A 36 -7.92 5.14 17.23
N THR A 37 -8.55 3.99 17.08
CA THR A 37 -8.09 2.91 16.21
C THR A 37 -9.26 2.31 15.42
N ASP A 38 -9.01 1.94 14.17
CA ASP A 38 -9.92 1.21 13.30
C ASP A 38 -9.10 0.50 12.22
N ASP A 39 -8.83 -0.80 12.39
CA ASP A 39 -7.81 -1.55 11.65
C ASP A 39 -6.50 -0.76 11.49
N GLY A 40 -5.93 -0.31 12.61
CA GLY A 40 -4.78 0.60 12.66
C GLY A 40 -5.03 1.84 13.54
N VAL A 41 -3.98 2.57 13.87
CA VAL A 41 -4.02 3.87 14.56
C VAL A 41 -4.51 4.94 13.59
N LEU A 42 -5.62 5.59 13.95
CA LEU A 42 -6.18 6.68 13.17
C LEU A 42 -5.33 7.94 13.32
N VAL A 43 -4.89 8.48 12.20
CA VAL A 43 -4.19 9.76 12.13
C VAL A 43 -4.88 10.75 11.20
N ASN A 44 -4.58 12.03 11.36
CA ASN A 44 -4.96 13.08 10.42
C ASN A 44 -3.97 13.15 9.24
N GLU A 45 -4.15 14.11 8.34
CA GLU A 45 -3.29 14.35 7.18
C GLU A 45 -1.84 14.73 7.56
N TYR A 46 -1.58 15.11 8.81
CA TYR A 46 -0.25 15.41 9.34
C TYR A 46 0.36 14.23 10.12
N LEU A 47 -0.25 13.05 10.06
CA LEU A 47 0.15 11.83 10.78
C LEU A 47 0.03 11.93 12.31
N GLU A 48 -0.71 12.92 12.81
CA GLU A 48 -0.99 13.10 14.24
C GLU A 48 -2.28 12.35 14.62
N THR A 49 -2.25 11.72 15.79
CA THR A 49 -3.41 11.01 16.35
C THR A 49 -4.44 11.99 16.95
N ASN A 50 -5.53 11.48 17.54
CA ASN A 50 -6.47 12.30 18.31
C ASN A 50 -5.89 12.83 19.64
N VAL A 51 -4.72 12.33 20.07
CA VAL A 51 -4.03 12.82 21.26
C VAL A 51 -2.91 13.78 20.83
N PRO A 52 -2.98 15.06 21.20
CA PRO A 52 -2.01 16.07 20.75
C PRO A 52 -0.56 15.68 21.07
N GLY A 53 0.33 15.85 20.09
CA GLY A 53 1.75 15.52 20.21
C GLY A 53 2.09 14.04 20.06
N ILE A 54 1.10 13.17 19.84
CA ILE A 54 1.31 11.75 19.54
C ILE A 54 1.05 11.48 18.05
N PHE A 55 2.04 10.89 17.39
CA PHE A 55 2.02 10.58 15.96
C PHE A 55 2.10 9.06 15.73
N ALA A 56 1.62 8.60 14.58
CA ALA A 56 1.81 7.23 14.12
C ALA A 56 2.23 7.19 12.65
N ALA A 57 3.09 6.24 12.30
CA ALA A 57 3.61 6.04 10.95
C ALA A 57 3.90 4.55 10.71
N GLY A 58 3.97 4.15 9.44
CA GLY A 58 4.21 2.77 9.02
C GLY A 58 2.95 1.92 9.07
N ASP A 59 3.14 0.60 9.15
CA ASP A 59 2.08 -0.42 8.97
C ASP A 59 0.88 -0.24 9.91
N ILE A 60 1.07 0.42 11.06
CA ILE A 60 -0.01 0.68 12.02
C ILE A 60 -0.82 1.92 11.67
N ALA A 61 -0.32 2.85 10.86
CA ALA A 61 -0.96 4.14 10.63
C ALA A 61 -2.04 4.05 9.55
N ARG A 62 -3.24 4.52 9.88
CA ARG A 62 -4.37 4.62 8.97
C ARG A 62 -4.72 6.08 8.73
N TRP A 63 -4.37 6.59 7.55
CA TRP A 63 -4.40 8.02 7.21
C TRP A 63 -5.47 8.33 6.17
N PRO A 64 -5.94 9.58 6.06
CA PRO A 64 -6.87 10.01 5.03
C PRO A 64 -6.11 10.33 3.74
N ASP A 65 -5.84 9.31 2.92
CA ASP A 65 -5.30 9.51 1.57
C ASP A 65 -6.28 10.32 0.72
N PRO A 66 -5.81 11.34 -0.02
CA PRO A 66 -6.70 12.21 -0.78
C PRO A 66 -7.39 11.51 -1.97
N ARG A 67 -6.88 10.34 -2.41
CA ARG A 67 -7.38 9.61 -3.59
C ARG A 67 -8.20 8.40 -3.19
N ALA A 68 -7.72 7.64 -2.19
CA ALA A 68 -8.34 6.38 -1.76
C ALA A 68 -9.16 6.51 -0.47
N GLY A 69 -9.27 7.71 0.11
CA GLY A 69 -9.90 7.92 1.40
C GLY A 69 -9.05 7.33 2.54
N ARG A 70 -9.68 6.71 3.54
CA ARG A 70 -8.98 6.30 4.75
C ARG A 70 -8.36 4.90 4.62
N ILE A 71 -7.07 4.84 4.32
CA ILE A 71 -6.33 3.61 4.01
C ILE A 71 -5.19 3.33 5.01
N ARG A 72 -4.72 2.07 5.01
CA ARG A 72 -3.54 1.58 5.72
C ARG A 72 -2.72 0.74 4.74
N VAL A 73 -1.41 0.93 4.70
CA VAL A 73 -0.53 0.23 3.75
C VAL A 73 0.68 -0.33 4.50
N GLU A 74 0.92 -1.62 4.28
CA GLU A 74 1.98 -2.42 4.92
C GLU A 74 3.20 -2.50 4.01
N HIS A 75 3.90 -1.39 3.85
CA HIS A 75 5.07 -1.36 2.97
C HIS A 75 6.18 -0.44 3.43
N TRP A 76 7.41 -0.89 3.19
CA TRP A 76 8.64 -0.22 3.62
C TRP A 76 8.75 1.24 3.15
N VAL A 77 8.40 1.54 1.89
CA VAL A 77 8.49 2.92 1.35
C VAL A 77 7.46 3.83 2.01
N VAL A 78 6.24 3.34 2.22
CA VAL A 78 5.20 4.12 2.92
C VAL A 78 5.65 4.40 4.35
N ALA A 79 6.14 3.40 5.07
CA ALA A 79 6.68 3.58 6.42
C ALA A 79 7.84 4.58 6.47
N GLN A 80 8.76 4.52 5.52
CA GLN A 80 9.88 5.45 5.41
C GLN A 80 9.39 6.89 5.18
N ARG A 81 8.52 7.11 4.19
CA ARG A 81 8.00 8.44 3.84
C ARG A 81 7.14 9.01 4.97
N GLN A 82 6.25 8.21 5.57
CA GLN A 82 5.46 8.62 6.73
C GLN A 82 6.35 8.99 7.92
N GLY A 83 7.38 8.20 8.22
CA GLY A 83 8.32 8.53 9.29
C GLY A 83 9.02 9.88 9.10
N GLN A 84 9.40 10.20 7.86
CA GLN A 84 9.98 11.49 7.51
C GLN A 84 8.98 12.64 7.69
N THR A 85 7.76 12.50 7.18
CA THR A 85 6.70 13.54 7.32
C THR A 85 6.31 13.73 8.79
N ALA A 86 6.13 12.65 9.56
CA ALA A 86 5.83 12.71 10.99
C ALA A 86 6.93 13.45 11.76
N ALA A 87 8.21 13.16 11.49
CA ALA A 87 9.33 13.87 12.12
C ALA A 87 9.32 15.38 11.83
N ARG A 88 9.04 15.78 10.59
CA ARG A 88 8.91 17.20 10.22
C ARG A 88 7.72 17.86 10.93
N ASN A 89 6.61 17.15 11.09
CA ASN A 89 5.42 17.65 11.77
C ASN A 89 5.61 17.78 13.29
N ILE A 90 6.35 16.86 13.91
CA ILE A 90 6.82 17.00 15.30
C ILE A 90 7.65 18.29 15.46
N LEU A 91 8.44 18.66 14.45
CA LEU A 91 9.23 19.89 14.42
C LEU A 91 8.44 21.14 13.97
N GLY A 92 7.12 21.01 13.76
CA GLY A 92 6.24 22.14 13.45
C GLY A 92 6.07 22.48 11.96
N ALA A 93 6.56 21.64 11.03
CA ALA A 93 6.50 21.93 9.59
C ALA A 93 5.07 21.94 9.01
N ARG A 94 4.12 21.21 9.63
CA ARG A 94 2.72 21.10 9.17
C ARG A 94 2.62 20.66 7.70
N GLU A 95 3.36 19.63 7.34
CA GLU A 95 3.38 18.98 6.03
C GLU A 95 2.34 17.85 5.94
N ARG A 96 1.47 17.89 4.94
CA ARG A 96 0.48 16.82 4.70
C ARG A 96 1.16 15.59 4.10
N PHE A 97 0.77 14.40 4.53
CA PHE A 97 1.18 13.14 3.89
C PHE A 97 0.21 12.77 2.77
N GLU A 98 0.64 13.00 1.52
CA GLU A 98 -0.19 12.81 0.32
C GLU A 98 0.48 11.94 -0.75
N ALA A 99 1.65 11.38 -0.44
CA ALA A 99 2.40 10.56 -1.38
C ALA A 99 1.59 9.30 -1.75
N PRO A 100 1.40 9.00 -3.05
CA PRO A 100 0.73 7.77 -3.45
C PRO A 100 1.51 6.56 -2.93
N PRO A 101 0.83 5.52 -2.43
CA PRO A 101 1.51 4.30 -2.02
C PRO A 101 2.31 3.69 -3.16
N PHE A 102 3.51 3.21 -2.84
CA PHE A 102 4.35 2.48 -3.78
C PHE A 102 4.90 1.22 -3.13
N PHE A 103 4.85 0.11 -3.86
CA PHE A 103 5.52 -1.12 -3.49
C PHE A 103 6.05 -1.91 -4.70
N TRP A 104 6.87 -2.92 -4.42
CA TRP A 104 7.34 -3.86 -5.42
C TRP A 104 7.23 -5.30 -4.92
N SER A 105 7.18 -6.24 -5.85
CA SER A 105 7.40 -7.65 -5.56
C SER A 105 8.35 -8.25 -6.59
N ASN A 106 9.16 -9.21 -6.15
CA ASN A 106 10.10 -9.93 -6.99
C ASN A 106 9.83 -11.42 -6.85
N HIS A 107 9.35 -12.04 -7.93
CA HIS A 107 9.12 -13.48 -8.02
C HIS A 107 10.06 -14.03 -9.09
N PHE A 108 11.19 -14.61 -8.67
CA PHE A 108 12.25 -15.03 -9.59
C PHE A 108 12.72 -13.88 -10.49
N ASP A 109 12.53 -14.01 -11.81
CA ASP A 109 12.87 -13.02 -12.84
C ASP A 109 11.68 -12.10 -13.21
N LEU A 110 10.57 -12.19 -12.46
CA LEU A 110 9.45 -11.26 -12.58
C LEU A 110 9.56 -10.17 -11.52
N HIS A 111 9.63 -8.93 -12.01
CA HIS A 111 9.73 -7.72 -11.21
C HIS A 111 8.46 -6.89 -11.39
N ILE A 112 7.66 -6.79 -10.34
CA ILE A 112 6.41 -6.03 -10.35
C ILE A 112 6.61 -4.75 -9.54
N ARG A 113 6.12 -3.64 -10.06
CA ARG A 113 6.02 -2.36 -9.37
C ARG A 113 4.56 -1.99 -9.31
N TYR A 114 4.13 -1.40 -8.20
CA TYR A 114 2.74 -1.00 -8.01
C TYR A 114 2.73 0.38 -7.36
N VAL A 115 2.04 1.31 -8.02
CA VAL A 115 1.88 2.69 -7.57
C VAL A 115 0.39 2.97 -7.43
N GLY A 116 -0.01 3.66 -6.37
CA GLY A 116 -1.39 4.03 -6.08
C GLY A 116 -2.08 3.03 -5.16
N HIS A 117 -3.41 3.07 -5.14
CA HIS A 117 -4.23 2.19 -4.32
C HIS A 117 -5.55 1.89 -5.06
N GLY A 118 -5.54 0.81 -5.84
CA GLY A 118 -6.71 0.34 -6.58
C GLY A 118 -7.73 -0.37 -5.69
N SER A 119 -8.97 -0.40 -6.14
CA SER A 119 -10.07 -1.15 -5.52
C SER A 119 -10.47 -2.36 -6.36
N GLY A 120 -11.21 -3.30 -5.77
CA GLY A 120 -11.77 -4.45 -6.51
C GLY A 120 -12.86 -4.06 -7.50
N ASP A 121 -13.39 -2.84 -7.42
CA ASP A 121 -14.43 -2.30 -8.30
C ASP A 121 -13.85 -1.51 -9.48
N ASP A 122 -12.52 -1.37 -9.56
CA ASP A 122 -11.86 -0.60 -10.61
C ASP A 122 -11.94 -1.31 -11.96
N GLU A 123 -12.12 -0.52 -13.02
CA GLU A 123 -11.92 -0.97 -14.39
C GLU A 123 -10.44 -1.25 -14.63
N VAL A 124 -10.14 -2.39 -15.26
CA VAL A 124 -8.75 -2.82 -15.48
C VAL A 124 -8.44 -2.83 -16.97
N ASN A 125 -7.37 -2.15 -17.36
CA ASN A 125 -6.85 -2.17 -18.72
C ASN A 125 -5.39 -2.64 -18.73
N VAL A 126 -5.07 -3.55 -19.65
CA VAL A 126 -3.70 -4.01 -19.86
C VAL A 126 -3.12 -3.31 -21.08
N SER A 127 -1.90 -2.78 -20.95
CA SER A 127 -1.06 -2.36 -22.07
C SER A 127 0.19 -3.21 -22.12
N GLY A 128 0.60 -3.62 -23.31
CA GLY A 128 1.77 -4.47 -23.53
C GLY A 128 1.45 -5.97 -23.48
N ASP A 129 2.47 -6.77 -23.17
CA ASP A 129 2.39 -8.23 -23.14
C ASP A 129 2.87 -8.77 -21.78
N LEU A 130 1.91 -9.30 -21.01
CA LEU A 130 2.15 -9.91 -19.71
C LEU A 130 3.06 -11.14 -19.79
N LYS A 131 3.03 -11.90 -20.90
CA LYS A 131 3.91 -13.06 -21.09
C LYS A 131 5.34 -12.64 -21.37
N ALA A 132 5.52 -11.54 -22.11
CA ALA A 132 6.82 -10.96 -22.39
C ALA A 132 7.42 -10.21 -21.19
N LYS A 133 6.66 -10.02 -20.10
CA LYS A 133 7.03 -9.22 -18.93
C LYS A 133 7.31 -7.76 -19.26
N ASP A 134 6.63 -7.25 -20.28
CA ASP A 134 6.68 -5.86 -20.74
C ASP A 134 5.25 -5.34 -20.85
N ALA A 135 4.69 -4.98 -19.69
CA ALA A 135 3.30 -4.60 -19.58
C ALA A 135 3.01 -3.70 -18.38
N SER A 136 1.89 -2.99 -18.48
CA SER A 136 1.26 -2.30 -17.37
C SER A 136 -0.21 -2.66 -17.28
N VAL A 137 -0.70 -2.79 -16.05
CA VAL A 137 -2.09 -2.98 -15.69
C VAL A 137 -2.55 -1.71 -15.00
N ILE A 138 -3.45 -0.98 -15.64
CA ILE A 138 -3.99 0.29 -15.17
C ILE A 138 -5.35 0.05 -14.54
N PHE A 139 -5.51 0.53 -13.31
CA PHE A 139 -6.75 0.50 -12.56
C PHE A 139 -7.41 1.88 -12.62
N ARG A 140 -8.70 1.93 -12.94
CA ARG A 140 -9.47 3.16 -13.02
C ARG A 140 -10.78 3.09 -12.26
N SER A 141 -11.11 4.17 -11.55
CA SER A 141 -12.43 4.37 -10.98
C SER A 141 -13.04 5.63 -11.58
N ARG A 142 -14.22 5.52 -12.19
CA ARG A 142 -14.93 6.63 -12.84
C ARG A 142 -14.07 7.40 -13.87
N GLY A 143 -13.17 6.70 -14.55
CA GLY A 143 -12.26 7.26 -15.55
C GLY A 143 -10.92 7.78 -15.00
N GLU A 144 -10.80 7.98 -13.69
CA GLU A 144 -9.57 8.44 -13.04
C GLU A 144 -8.66 7.25 -12.70
N THR A 145 -7.34 7.42 -12.84
CA THR A 145 -6.37 6.36 -12.53
C THR A 145 -6.19 6.25 -11.01
N THR A 146 -6.45 5.08 -10.45
CA THR A 146 -6.32 4.81 -9.01
C THR A 146 -5.01 4.11 -8.68
N ALA A 147 -4.53 3.27 -9.59
CA ALA A 147 -3.26 2.57 -9.47
C ALA A 147 -2.72 2.08 -10.82
N VAL A 148 -1.43 1.79 -10.85
CA VAL A 148 -0.75 1.14 -11.97
C VAL A 148 0.18 0.06 -11.44
N ALA A 149 0.01 -1.17 -11.92
CA ALA A 149 0.98 -2.24 -11.76
C ALA A 149 1.81 -2.37 -13.04
N SER A 150 3.13 -2.45 -12.97
CA SER A 150 4.00 -2.56 -14.14
C SER A 150 5.07 -3.64 -13.99
N MET A 151 5.46 -4.21 -15.13
CA MET A 151 6.57 -5.15 -15.28
C MET A 151 7.38 -4.79 -16.52
N GLY A 152 8.71 -4.68 -16.37
CA GLY A 152 9.61 -4.28 -17.45
C GLY A 152 9.52 -2.79 -17.86
N ARG A 153 8.66 -2.00 -17.21
CA ARG A 153 8.34 -0.61 -17.59
C ARG A 153 8.59 0.40 -16.45
N ASP A 154 9.80 0.40 -15.89
CA ASP A 154 10.14 1.24 -14.73
C ASP A 154 9.90 2.74 -14.97
N LEU A 155 10.19 3.26 -16.17
CA LEU A 155 9.93 4.67 -16.52
C LEU A 155 8.42 4.99 -16.51
N GLU A 156 7.59 4.06 -16.97
CA GLU A 156 6.14 4.22 -16.96
C GLU A 156 5.61 4.22 -15.51
N SER A 157 6.16 3.36 -14.65
CA SER A 157 5.86 3.36 -13.22
C SER A 157 6.16 4.71 -12.56
N LEU A 158 7.31 5.32 -12.87
CA LEU A 158 7.67 6.65 -12.34
C LEU A 158 6.74 7.75 -12.86
N LYS A 159 6.30 7.65 -14.12
CA LYS A 159 5.31 8.59 -14.68
C LYS A 159 3.93 8.43 -14.04
N ALA A 160 3.53 7.20 -13.73
CA ALA A 160 2.31 6.94 -12.98
C ALA A 160 2.36 7.54 -11.56
N GLU A 161 3.49 7.38 -10.86
CA GLU A 161 3.71 8.02 -9.55
C GLU A 161 3.60 9.54 -9.65
N LEU A 162 4.30 10.14 -10.61
CA LEU A 162 4.26 11.58 -10.82
C LEU A 162 2.85 12.10 -11.15
N ALA A 163 2.10 11.37 -11.98
CA ALA A 163 0.73 11.74 -12.33
C ALA A 163 -0.18 11.69 -11.10
N LEU A 164 -0.09 10.62 -10.31
CA LEU A 164 -0.87 10.49 -9.07
C LEU A 164 -0.48 11.55 -8.04
N GLU A 165 0.81 11.87 -7.88
CA GLU A 165 1.27 12.94 -7.00
C GLU A 165 0.69 14.31 -7.36
N ARG A 166 0.51 14.57 -8.66
CA ARG A 166 0.05 15.87 -9.18
C ARG A 166 -1.45 15.97 -9.44
N ASP A 167 -2.19 14.87 -9.27
CA ASP A 167 -3.60 14.77 -9.66
C ASP A 167 -3.78 14.99 -11.18
N ASP A 168 -2.80 14.54 -11.97
CA ASP A 168 -2.79 14.61 -13.44
C ASP A 168 -3.31 13.29 -14.06
N GLU A 169 -3.82 13.34 -15.29
CA GLU A 169 -4.16 12.13 -16.04
C GLU A 169 -2.90 11.30 -16.38
N PHE A 170 -2.94 10.01 -16.06
CA PHE A 170 -1.91 9.07 -16.48
C PHE A 170 -2.25 8.48 -17.87
N HIS A 171 -1.30 8.65 -18.79
CA HIS A 171 -1.32 8.01 -20.11
C HIS A 171 -0.14 7.06 -20.26
N VAL A 172 -0.44 5.88 -20.80
CA VAL A 172 0.53 4.83 -21.13
C VAL A 172 1.43 5.29 -22.28
N LEU A 173 2.69 4.83 -22.28
CA LEU A 173 3.68 5.12 -23.31
C LEU A 173 3.51 4.30 -24.59
#